data_AF-A0A933LF88-F1
#
_entry.id   AF-A0A933LF88-F1
#
_cell.length_a   1.000
_cell.length_b   1.000
_cell.length_c   1.000
_cell.angle_alpha   90.00
_cell.angle_beta   90.00
_cell.angle_gamma   90.00
#
_symmetry.space_group_name_H-M   'P 1'
#
loop_
_entity.id
_entity.type
_entity.pdbx_description
1 polymer ?
#
loop_
_entity_poly.entity_id
_entity_poly.type
_entity_poly.pdbx_seq_one_letter_code
_entity_poly.pdbx_strand_id
1 'polypeptide(L)' 'MTRPRGLGRGLAALIPSASRAGVEEVDVDLIVPNPHQPRSAISDGSLAELVQSIREHGVIQPLLVASGDGGVYQLIAG' A
#
# COMPACT_ATOMS: atom_id res chain seq x y z
N MET A 1 -37.36 -12.97 -32.37
CA MET A 1 -35.89 -12.93 -32.23
C MET A 1 -35.54 -12.56 -30.80
N THR A 2 -35.34 -13.54 -29.94
CA THR A 2 -35.12 -13.34 -28.50
C THR A 2 -33.62 -13.30 -28.24
N ARG A 3 -33.09 -12.13 -27.84
CA ARG A 3 -31.65 -11.98 -27.54
C ARG A 3 -31.32 -12.69 -26.22
N PRO A 4 -30.22 -13.47 -26.16
CA PRO A 4 -29.82 -14.14 -24.92
C PRO A 4 -29.39 -13.08 -23.89
N ARG A 5 -30.01 -13.11 -22.71
CA ARG A 5 -29.63 -12.25 -21.58
C ARG A 5 -28.29 -12.77 -21.06
N GLY A 6 -27.21 -12.07 -21.41
CA GLY A 6 -25.86 -12.44 -20.97
C GLY A 6 -25.76 -12.54 -19.44
N LEU A 7 -24.96 -13.50 -18.98
CA LEU A 7 -24.63 -13.85 -17.59
C LEU A 7 -23.85 -12.74 -16.85
N GLY A 8 -24.25 -11.47 -17.00
CA GLY A 8 -23.50 -10.31 -16.49
C GLY A 8 -24.02 -9.73 -15.17
N ARG A 9 -25.10 -10.28 -14.60
CA ARG A 9 -25.81 -9.68 -13.45
C ARG A 9 -25.48 -10.31 -12.09
N GLY A 10 -25.00 -11.56 -12.08
CA GLY A 10 -24.71 -12.28 -10.84
C GLY A 10 -23.23 -12.28 -10.43
N LEU A 11 -22.32 -12.00 -11.36
CA LEU A 11 -20.87 -12.08 -11.10
C LEU A 11 -20.40 -10.96 -10.15
N ALA A 12 -21.00 -9.77 -10.25
CA ALA A 12 -20.73 -8.66 -9.34
C ALA A 12 -21.13 -8.94 -7.88
N ALA A 13 -22.04 -9.88 -7.61
CA ALA A 13 -22.42 -10.28 -6.25
C ALA A 13 -21.42 -11.27 -5.62
N LEU A 14 -20.58 -11.90 -6.43
CA LEU A 14 -19.56 -12.88 -6.01
C LEU A 14 -18.17 -12.26 -5.87
N ILE A 15 -17.96 -11.04 -6.40
CA ILE A 15 -16.74 -10.29 -6.19
C ILE A 15 -16.93 -9.57 -4.85
N PRO A 16 -16.20 -9.94 -3.78
CA PRO A 16 -16.17 -9.13 -2.57
C PRO A 16 -15.80 -7.71 -3.00
N SER A 17 -16.63 -6.73 -2.68
CA SER A 17 -16.29 -5.32 -2.94
C SER A 17 -14.91 -5.10 -2.35
N ALA A 18 -13.89 -4.91 -3.20
CA ALA A 18 -12.51 -4.92 -2.79
C ALA A 18 -12.36 -4.02 -1.56
N SER A 19 -11.80 -4.60 -0.48
CA SER A 19 -11.40 -3.86 0.71
C SER A 19 -10.75 -2.55 0.26
N ARG A 20 -11.15 -1.42 0.85
CA ARG A 20 -10.76 -0.06 0.44
C ARG A 20 -9.26 0.00 0.14
N ALA A 21 -8.90 -0.09 -1.14
CA ALA A 21 -7.60 0.36 -1.62
C ALA A 21 -7.69 1.90 -1.63
N GLY A 22 -7.36 2.51 -0.51
CA GLY A 22 -7.39 3.95 -0.29
C GLY A 22 -6.17 4.39 0.48
N VAL A 23 -5.86 5.67 0.42
CA VAL A 23 -4.82 6.27 1.26
C VAL A 23 -5.41 6.44 2.67
N GLU A 24 -4.70 5.92 3.67
CA GLU A 24 -5.03 6.09 5.08
C GLU A 24 -3.80 6.57 5.86
N GLU A 25 -4.02 7.29 6.95
CA GLU A 25 -2.96 7.63 7.91
C GLU A 25 -2.76 6.46 8.86
N VAL A 26 -1.53 5.97 8.95
CA VAL A 26 -1.14 4.82 9.77
C VAL A 26 -0.02 5.26 10.70
N ASP A 27 -0.08 4.81 11.96
CA ASP A 27 1.02 5.01 12.90
C ASP A 27 2.27 4.26 12.40
N VAL A 28 3.40 4.97 12.30
CA VAL A 28 4.66 4.41 11.80
C VAL A 28 5.15 3.24 12.65
N ASP A 29 4.82 3.22 13.94
CA ASP A 29 5.20 2.16 14.88
C ASP A 29 4.49 0.82 14.57
N LEU A 30 3.40 0.85 13.79
CA LEU A 30 2.70 -0.35 13.32
C LEU A 30 3.29 -0.91 12.03
N ILE A 31 4.22 -0.21 11.39
CA ILE A 31 4.79 -0.60 10.09
C ILE A 31 6.10 -1.37 10.30
N VAL A 32 6.10 -2.64 9.93
CA VAL A 32 7.29 -3.50 9.97
C VAL A 32 7.99 -3.57 8.60
N PRO A 33 9.33 -3.58 8.56
CA PRO A 33 10.06 -3.72 7.31
C PRO A 33 9.85 -5.12 6.71
N ASN A 34 9.74 -5.20 5.38
CA ASN A 34 9.70 -6.48 4.69
C ASN A 34 11.10 -7.12 4.65
N PRO A 35 11.30 -8.33 5.22
CA PRO A 35 12.60 -9.03 5.23
C PRO A 35 13.16 -9.34 3.84
N HIS A 36 12.29 -9.36 2.82
CA HIS A 36 12.63 -9.64 1.44
C HIS A 36 12.68 -8.36 0.58
N GLN A 37 12.95 -7.19 1.17
CA GLN A 37 13.12 -5.97 0.36
C GLN A 37 14.34 -6.09 -0.57
N PRO A 38 14.13 -6.01 -1.90
CA PRO A 38 15.21 -6.17 -2.88
C PRO A 38 16.11 -4.92 -3.02
N ARG A 39 15.73 -3.81 -2.37
CA ARG A 39 16.44 -2.54 -2.49
C ARG A 39 17.74 -2.60 -1.68
N SER A 40 18.86 -2.35 -2.34
CA SER A 40 20.20 -2.32 -1.76
C SER A 40 20.45 -1.11 -0.85
N ALA A 41 21.64 -1.05 -0.25
CA ALA A 41 22.08 0.02 0.63
C ALA A 41 21.90 1.43 0.02
N ILE A 42 21.28 2.32 0.77
CA ILE A 42 21.24 3.77 0.53
C ILE A 42 22.53 4.37 1.11
N SER A 43 23.11 5.37 0.43
CA SER A 43 24.26 6.11 0.98
C SER A 43 23.81 7.05 2.11
N ASP A 44 24.64 7.21 3.14
CA ASP A 44 24.32 8.07 4.30
C ASP A 44 23.99 9.51 3.88
N GLY A 45 24.68 10.04 2.86
CA GLY A 45 24.42 11.38 2.32
C GLY A 45 23.02 11.49 1.70
N SER A 46 22.65 10.56 0.84
CA SER A 46 21.32 10.55 0.21
C SER A 46 20.20 10.30 1.24
N LEU A 47 20.46 9.51 2.28
CA LEU A 47 19.52 9.31 3.38
C LEU A 47 19.29 10.61 4.16
N ALA A 48 20.36 11.35 4.45
CA ALA A 48 20.27 12.61 5.18
C ALA A 48 19.46 13.65 4.40
N GLU A 49 19.69 13.75 3.08
CA GLU A 49 18.90 14.62 2.19
C GLU A 49 17.42 14.23 2.18
N LEU A 50 17.09 12.93 2.09
CA LEU A 50 15.72 12.45 2.14
C LEU A 50 15.04 12.80 3.46
N VAL A 51 15.74 12.62 4.58
CA VAL A 51 15.22 12.97 5.92
C VAL A 51 14.90 14.46 6.02
N GLN A 52 15.77 15.34 5.52
CA GLN A 52 15.50 16.78 5.53
C GLN A 52 14.29 17.12 4.64
N SER A 53 14.20 16.55 3.45
CA SER A 53 13.07 16.75 2.55
C SER A 53 11.74 16.34 3.18
N ILE A 54 11.69 15.17 3.82
CA ILE A 54 10.49 14.67 4.52
C ILE A 54 10.14 15.57 5.72
N ARG A 55 11.11 16.13 6.43
CA ARG A 55 10.84 17.07 7.54
C ARG A 55 10.22 18.38 7.05
N GLU A 56 10.64 18.87 5.88
CA GLU A 56 10.15 20.13 5.31
C GLU A 56 8.80 19.98 4.62
N HIS A 57 8.61 18.92 3.83
CA HIS A 57 7.47 18.77 2.92
C HIS A 57 6.51 17.64 3.33
N GLY A 58 6.89 16.82 4.31
CA GLY A 58 6.19 15.58 4.63
C GLY A 58 6.48 14.48 3.62
N VAL A 59 5.77 13.36 3.78
CA VAL A 59 5.83 12.24 2.85
C VAL A 59 4.91 12.55 1.65
N ILE A 60 5.52 12.85 0.51
CA ILE A 60 4.78 13.27 -0.71
C ILE A 60 4.06 12.09 -1.37
N GLN A 61 4.65 10.90 -1.34
CA GLN A 61 4.08 9.69 -1.92
C GLN A 61 3.66 8.72 -0.82
N PRO A 62 2.39 8.28 -0.78
CA PRO A 62 1.94 7.26 0.16
C PRO A 62 2.75 5.98 0.04
N LEU A 63 3.04 5.36 1.19
CA LEU A 63 3.73 4.07 1.24
C LEU A 63 2.76 2.94 0.91
N LEU A 64 3.23 1.93 0.19
CA LEU A 64 2.46 0.73 -0.07
C LEU A 64 2.70 -0.27 1.06
N VAL A 65 1.63 -0.61 1.76
CA VAL A 65 1.64 -1.57 2.86
C VAL A 65 0.65 -2.70 2.63
N ALA A 66 0.94 -3.86 3.21
CA ALA A 66 0.00 -4.96 3.33
C ALA A 66 -0.43 -5.10 4.79
N SER A 67 -1.75 -5.16 5.05
CA SER A 67 -2.27 -5.45 6.39
C SER A 67 -1.89 -6.87 6.81
N GLY A 68 -1.27 -6.99 7.98
CA GLY A 68 -0.94 -8.26 8.62
C GLY A 68 -1.87 -8.58 9.80
N ASP A 69 -1.55 -9.65 10.51
CA ASP A 69 -2.28 -10.06 11.70
C ASP A 69 -2.05 -9.09 12.87
N GLY A 70 -3.03 -8.93 13.76
CA GLY A 70 -2.86 -8.11 14.97
C GLY A 70 -2.79 -6.60 14.73
N GLY A 71 -3.15 -6.11 13.54
CA GLY A 71 -3.19 -4.68 13.22
C GLY A 71 -1.83 -4.08 12.86
N VAL A 72 -0.81 -4.91 12.60
CA VAL A 72 0.46 -4.45 12.03
C VAL A 72 0.40 -4.42 10.52
N TYR A 73 1.27 -3.60 9.92
CA TYR A 73 1.38 -3.40 8.48
C TYR A 73 2.78 -3.78 8.01
N GLN A 74 2.90 -4.51 6.91
CA GLN A 74 4.20 -4.82 6.32
C GLN A 74 4.51 -3.89 5.16
N LEU A 75 5.69 -3.25 5.17
CA LEU A 75 6.13 -2.34 4.11
C LEU A 75 6.44 -3.10 2.81
N ILE A 76 5.68 -2.84 1.75
CA ILE A 76 5.88 -3.45 0.43
C ILE A 76 6.76 -2.56 -0.45
N ALA A 77 6.44 -1.28 -0.53
CA ALA A 77 7.18 -0.29 -1.31
C ALA A 77 7.09 1.11 -0.69
N GLY A 78 8.13 1.92 -0.90
CA GLY A 78 8.28 3.24 -0.31
C GLY A 78 9.67 3.79 -0.57
#